data_AF-A0A9R1ULE1-F1
#
_entry.id   AF-A0A9R1ULE1-F1
#
_cell.length_a   1.000
_cell.length_b   1.000
_cell.length_c   1.000
_cell.angle_alpha   90.00
_cell.angle_beta   90.00
_cell.angle_gamma   90.00
#
_symmetry.space_group_name_H-M   'P 1'
#
loop_
_entity.id
_entity.type
_entity.pdbx_description
1 polymer ?
#
loop_
_entity_poly.entity_id
_entity_poly.type
_entity_poly.pdbx_seq_one_letter_code
_entity_poly.pdbx_strand_id
1 'polypeptide(L)'
;MVNLDSISTGLLQRSAGSDGASKSFMTLLYWLYDGINLDYGSKKVKKPARKLILQSSSDSDSEYVPTGHQPIIRSESESESSDDEDSVRGGSPPRPPMPEVSVCSQAPSPPPFSIPISLPHNFPIITSQPSSTIPIPTPIFFEATTTITGCCSAKCQHVKHQASVSERLNELQGYLALESRVMDELALKTTQLKTQTLKLNQANKELEALRSERSVVKSSVGNVHSILLHLLEAYDSVLTILVRHHLAEKLRPALDILSRIEGVTESVVSPQHGGEEKKTSS
;
A
#
# COMPACT_ATOMS: atom_id res chain seq x y z
N MET A 1 16.71 -10.68 -11.08
CA MET A 1 15.51 -10.38 -10.28
C MET A 1 15.36 -11.51 -9.28
N VAL A 2 15.60 -11.23 -8.00
CA VAL A 2 15.57 -12.24 -6.93
C VAL A 2 14.10 -12.52 -6.61
N ASN A 3 13.69 -13.77 -6.75
CA ASN A 3 12.32 -14.22 -6.58
C ASN A 3 12.02 -14.37 -5.07
N LEU A 4 11.35 -13.38 -4.49
CA LEU A 4 11.03 -13.30 -3.06
C LEU A 4 10.06 -14.39 -2.59
N ASP A 5 9.35 -15.06 -3.50
CA ASP A 5 8.38 -16.11 -3.15
C ASP A 5 9.02 -17.41 -2.66
N SER A 6 10.33 -17.60 -2.89
CA SER A 6 11.04 -18.81 -2.44
C SER A 6 11.56 -18.74 -1.00
N ILE A 7 11.57 -17.57 -0.34
CA ILE A 7 12.12 -17.41 1.01
C ILE A 7 11.06 -17.66 2.09
N SER A 8 9.77 -17.48 1.77
CA SER A 8 8.69 -17.64 2.77
C SER A 8 8.32 -19.10 3.08
N THR A 9 8.58 -20.05 2.19
CA THR A 9 8.14 -21.45 2.33
C THR A 9 9.13 -22.34 3.09
N GLY A 10 10.35 -21.87 3.37
CA GLY A 10 11.40 -22.65 4.05
C GLY A 10 11.40 -22.58 5.58
N LEU A 11 10.63 -21.67 6.20
CA LEU A 11 10.75 -21.37 7.65
C LEU A 11 9.71 -22.07 8.56
N LEU A 12 8.78 -22.85 8.00
CA LEU A 12 7.68 -23.40 8.80
C LEU A 12 7.87 -24.84 9.31
N GLN A 13 9.01 -25.49 9.03
CA GLN A 13 9.13 -26.93 9.29
C GLN A 13 10.38 -27.30 10.07
N ARG A 14 10.55 -26.72 11.26
CA ARG A 14 11.34 -27.30 12.37
C ARG A 14 11.14 -26.47 13.63
N SER A 15 10.26 -26.93 14.51
CA SER A 15 10.50 -26.87 15.96
C SER A 15 9.28 -27.42 16.69
N ALA A 16 9.26 -28.75 16.77
CA ALA A 16 8.53 -29.46 17.81
C ALA A 16 9.34 -29.33 19.11
N GLY A 17 8.74 -28.76 20.15
CA GLY A 17 9.28 -28.78 21.51
C GLY A 17 10.07 -27.53 21.91
N SER A 18 9.41 -26.38 22.02
CA SER A 18 9.78 -25.31 22.97
C SER A 18 8.70 -24.21 22.88
N ASP A 19 8.03 -24.01 24.01
CA ASP A 19 7.07 -22.96 24.39
C ASP A 19 6.68 -21.96 23.30
N GLY A 20 5.49 -22.17 22.73
CA GLY A 20 4.93 -21.42 21.60
C GLY A 20 4.80 -19.89 21.79
N ALA A 21 5.02 -19.38 22.99
CA ALA A 21 5.02 -17.94 23.27
C ALA A 21 6.29 -17.22 22.77
N SER A 22 7.44 -17.90 22.70
CA SER A 22 8.72 -17.26 22.38
C SER A 22 8.90 -16.98 20.87
N LYS A 23 8.37 -17.85 20.00
CA LYS A 23 8.55 -17.71 18.55
C LYS A 23 7.69 -16.61 17.94
N SER A 24 6.44 -16.46 18.40
CA SER A 24 5.57 -15.39 17.92
C SER A 24 6.14 -14.02 18.32
N PHE A 25 6.70 -13.92 19.53
CA PHE A 25 7.37 -12.72 20.01
C PHE A 25 8.64 -12.39 19.22
N MET A 26 9.52 -13.38 18.96
CA MET A 26 10.70 -13.16 18.11
C MET A 26 10.35 -12.77 16.68
N THR A 27 9.27 -13.32 16.12
CA THR A 27 8.79 -12.95 14.79
C THR A 27 8.28 -11.51 14.80
N LEU A 28 7.50 -11.11 15.82
CA LEU A 28 7.06 -9.72 16.01
C LEU A 28 8.24 -8.75 16.17
N LEU A 29 9.29 -9.13 16.92
CA LEU A 29 10.50 -8.32 17.05
C LEU A 29 11.27 -8.20 15.73
N TYR A 30 11.36 -9.27 14.94
CA TYR A 30 12.02 -9.24 13.63
C TYR A 30 11.26 -8.35 12.64
N TRP A 31 9.93 -8.44 12.64
CA TRP A 31 9.05 -7.57 11.83
C TRP A 31 9.10 -6.11 12.28
N LEU A 32 9.21 -5.85 13.58
CA LEU A 32 9.39 -4.51 14.10
C LEU A 32 10.77 -3.98 13.67
N TYR A 33 11.84 -4.76 13.82
CA TYR A 33 13.20 -4.35 13.46
C TYR A 33 13.36 -4.05 11.96
N ASP A 34 12.85 -4.91 11.08
CA ASP A 34 12.88 -4.68 9.63
C ASP A 34 11.90 -3.58 9.19
N GLY A 35 10.75 -3.45 9.87
CA GLY A 35 9.73 -2.44 9.57
C GLY A 35 10.15 -1.00 9.88
N ILE A 36 10.99 -0.77 10.90
CA ILE A 36 11.49 0.58 11.22
C ILE A 36 12.65 1.00 10.28
N ASN A 37 13.35 0.04 9.66
CA ASN A 37 14.51 0.31 8.81
C ASN A 37 14.19 0.58 7.33
N LEU A 38 12.95 0.38 6.87
CA LEU A 38 12.59 0.54 5.45
C LEU A 38 12.32 1.98 4.98
N ASP A 39 12.33 2.98 5.87
CA ASP A 39 12.13 4.39 5.46
C ASP A 39 13.45 5.09 5.04
N TYR A 40 14.62 4.48 5.27
CA TYR A 40 15.92 4.97 4.80
C TYR A 40 16.20 4.53 3.35
N GLY A 41 15.30 4.84 2.42
CA GLY A 41 15.49 4.28 1.08
C GLY A 41 14.54 4.69 -0.03
N SER A 42 13.79 5.78 0.08
CA SER A 42 13.37 6.50 -1.14
C SER A 42 14.59 7.14 -1.81
N LYS A 43 15.56 6.31 -2.24
CA LYS A 43 16.50 6.69 -3.28
C LYS A 43 15.62 7.04 -4.45
N LYS A 44 15.51 8.34 -4.73
CA LYS A 44 14.88 8.87 -5.93
C LYS A 44 15.55 8.15 -7.10
N VAL A 45 14.93 7.08 -7.60
CA VAL A 45 15.30 6.48 -8.86
C VAL A 45 14.99 7.57 -9.86
N LYS A 46 16.05 8.28 -10.24
CA LYS A 46 16.05 9.29 -11.28
C LYS A 46 15.60 8.57 -12.54
N LYS A 47 14.29 8.63 -12.81
CA LYS A 47 13.70 8.07 -14.02
C LYS A 47 14.49 8.67 -15.19
N PRO A 48 15.09 7.86 -16.08
CA PRO A 48 15.60 8.41 -17.32
C PRO A 48 14.40 9.06 -18.01
N ALA A 49 14.48 10.37 -18.21
CA ALA A 49 13.51 11.13 -18.96
C ALA A 49 13.51 10.60 -20.40
N ARG A 50 12.74 9.53 -20.63
CA ARG A 50 12.28 9.20 -21.98
C ARG A 50 11.30 10.31 -22.31
N LYS A 51 11.78 11.31 -23.07
CA LYS A 51 10.96 12.22 -23.85
C LYS A 51 10.01 11.37 -24.70
N LEU A 52 8.85 11.02 -24.15
CA LEU A 52 7.70 10.69 -24.98
C LEU A 52 7.25 12.03 -25.53
N ILE A 53 7.65 12.28 -26.78
CA ILE A 53 7.06 13.33 -27.60
C ILE A 53 5.62 12.86 -27.84
N LEU A 54 4.74 13.16 -26.89
CA LEU A 54 3.31 13.16 -27.14
C LEU A 54 3.06 14.36 -28.06
N GLN A 55 3.05 14.10 -29.36
CA GLN A 55 2.35 14.96 -30.31
C GLN A 55 0.86 14.79 -30.04
N SER A 56 0.37 15.46 -29.00
CA SER A 56 -1.06 15.67 -28.80
C SER A 56 -1.45 16.88 -29.65
N SER A 57 -1.96 16.60 -30.85
CA SER A 57 -2.74 17.56 -31.63
C SER A 57 -4.10 17.73 -30.95
N SER A 58 -4.16 18.68 -30.02
CA SER A 58 -5.42 19.30 -29.60
C SER A 58 -5.76 20.37 -30.63
N ASP A 59 -6.60 20.01 -31.60
CA ASP A 59 -7.42 21.00 -32.30
C ASP A 59 -8.71 21.18 -31.51
N SER A 60 -8.76 22.34 -30.87
CA SER A 60 -9.97 23.05 -30.49
C SER A 60 -10.91 23.14 -31.69
N ASP A 61 -12.17 22.72 -31.52
CA ASP A 61 -13.30 23.66 -31.67
C ASP A 61 -14.60 23.02 -31.16
N SER A 62 -15.07 23.46 -30.00
CA SER A 62 -16.51 23.50 -29.73
C SER A 62 -16.76 24.55 -28.65
N GLU A 63 -17.00 25.76 -29.13
CA GLU A 63 -17.62 26.86 -28.43
C GLU A 63 -18.96 26.40 -27.82
N TYR A 64 -19.02 26.28 -26.49
CA TYR A 64 -20.30 26.31 -25.77
C TYR A 64 -20.15 27.03 -24.42
N VAL A 65 -20.79 28.19 -24.34
CA VAL A 65 -20.99 29.01 -23.14
C VAL A 65 -22.36 29.68 -23.34
N PRO A 66 -23.13 30.09 -22.31
CA PRO A 66 -23.45 29.44 -21.02
C PRO A 66 -24.97 29.58 -20.71
N THR A 67 -25.52 28.79 -19.78
CA THR A 67 -26.68 29.26 -19.00
C THR A 67 -26.54 28.84 -17.54
N GLY A 68 -26.36 29.84 -16.70
CA GLY A 68 -26.15 29.68 -15.27
C GLY A 68 -27.39 29.20 -14.54
N HIS A 69 -27.15 28.38 -13.52
CA HIS A 69 -27.96 28.33 -12.32
C HIS A 69 -27.03 27.99 -11.15
N GLN A 70 -26.78 28.99 -10.30
CA GLN A 70 -26.39 28.76 -8.91
C GLN A 70 -27.61 28.22 -8.16
N PRO A 71 -27.42 27.18 -7.33
CA PRO A 71 -28.09 27.11 -6.06
C PRO A 71 -27.06 27.30 -4.95
N ILE A 72 -27.14 28.46 -4.31
CA ILE A 72 -26.66 28.66 -2.95
C ILE A 72 -27.53 27.79 -2.05
N ILE A 73 -26.99 26.72 -1.46
CA ILE A 73 -27.53 26.19 -0.19
C ILE A 73 -26.35 25.93 0.76
N ARG A 74 -26.29 26.85 1.71
CA ARG A 74 -25.60 26.83 3.00
C ARG A 74 -26.13 25.66 3.82
N SER A 75 -25.31 24.66 4.11
CA SER A 75 -25.60 23.63 5.11
C SER A 75 -24.71 23.87 6.32
N GLU A 76 -25.18 24.74 7.21
CA GLU A 76 -24.73 24.84 8.58
C GLU A 76 -25.57 23.83 9.36
N SER A 77 -24.96 22.72 9.76
CA SER A 77 -25.58 21.77 10.68
C SER A 77 -24.92 21.94 12.03
N GLU A 78 -25.41 22.92 12.77
CA GLU A 78 -25.27 22.99 14.23
C GLU A 78 -26.30 22.03 14.82
N SER A 79 -25.85 20.98 15.49
CA SER A 79 -26.71 20.13 16.33
C SER A 79 -26.08 20.03 17.70
N GLU A 80 -26.33 21.06 18.51
CA GLU A 80 -26.25 20.99 19.96
C GLU A 80 -27.43 20.16 20.51
N SER A 81 -27.21 19.61 21.71
CA SER A 81 -28.23 19.35 22.73
C SER A 81 -29.15 18.14 22.57
N SER A 82 -28.97 17.14 23.45
CA SER A 82 -29.99 16.75 24.45
C SER A 82 -29.40 15.73 25.42
N ASP A 83 -29.07 16.18 26.62
CA ASP A 83 -29.09 15.34 27.83
C ASP A 83 -30.56 14.98 28.12
N ASP A 84 -30.83 13.72 28.44
CA ASP A 84 -31.99 13.30 29.24
C ASP A 84 -31.73 11.88 29.80
N GLU A 85 -31.26 11.87 31.05
CA GLU A 85 -31.77 11.12 32.20
C GLU A 85 -32.29 9.67 32.02
N ASP A 86 -31.74 8.81 32.88
CA ASP A 86 -32.42 7.74 33.61
C ASP A 86 -33.35 6.78 32.84
N SER A 87 -32.79 5.61 32.49
CA SER A 87 -33.62 4.42 32.27
C SER A 87 -33.10 3.19 32.99
N VAL A 88 -33.62 3.05 34.22
CA VAL A 88 -34.15 1.81 34.79
C VAL A 88 -33.30 0.56 34.62
N ARG A 89 -32.64 0.26 35.74
CA ARG A 89 -32.12 -1.03 36.21
C ARG A 89 -33.12 -2.17 35.98
N GLY A 90 -33.16 -2.67 34.75
CA GLY A 90 -33.83 -3.93 34.39
C GLY A 90 -32.97 -5.11 34.84
N GLY A 91 -33.40 -5.79 35.89
CA GLY A 91 -32.81 -7.05 36.33
C GLY A 91 -32.81 -8.06 35.19
N SER A 92 -31.61 -8.39 34.70
CA SER A 92 -31.43 -9.49 33.76
C SER A 92 -31.75 -10.81 34.47
N PRO A 93 -32.57 -11.69 33.88
CA PRO A 93 -32.85 -13.02 34.44
C PRO A 93 -31.54 -13.84 34.55
N PRO A 94 -31.47 -14.81 35.48
CA PRO A 94 -30.34 -15.72 35.56
C PRO A 94 -30.11 -16.42 34.23
N ARG A 95 -28.89 -16.33 33.74
CA ARG A 95 -28.43 -16.92 32.49
C ARG A 95 -28.58 -18.45 32.58
N PRO A 96 -29.28 -19.12 31.64
CA PRO A 96 -29.34 -20.57 31.62
C PRO A 96 -27.94 -21.18 31.39
N PRO A 97 -27.67 -22.38 31.92
CA PRO A 97 -26.39 -23.06 31.77
C PRO A 97 -26.09 -23.25 30.28
N MET A 98 -24.97 -22.68 29.84
CA MET A 98 -24.49 -22.76 28.48
C MET A 98 -24.18 -24.23 28.15
N PRO A 99 -24.76 -24.81 27.09
CA PRO A 99 -24.42 -26.17 26.68
C PRO A 99 -22.92 -26.26 26.44
N GLU A 100 -22.29 -27.23 27.09
CA GLU A 100 -20.89 -27.58 26.92
C GLU A 100 -20.68 -27.94 25.45
N VAL A 101 -20.11 -27.01 24.69
CA VAL A 101 -19.95 -27.15 23.25
C VAL A 101 -18.85 -28.17 23.02
N SER A 102 -19.24 -29.38 22.65
CA SER A 102 -18.33 -30.42 22.18
C SER A 102 -17.39 -29.82 21.14
N VAL A 103 -16.10 -29.81 21.46
CA VAL A 103 -15.03 -29.35 20.58
C VAL A 103 -15.10 -30.17 19.29
N CYS A 104 -15.71 -29.58 18.27
CA CYS A 104 -15.75 -30.13 16.93
C CYS A 104 -14.33 -29.98 16.37
N SER A 105 -13.64 -31.11 16.26
CA SER A 105 -12.35 -31.24 15.60
C SER A 105 -12.47 -30.59 14.22
N GLN A 106 -11.78 -29.46 14.05
CA GLN A 106 -11.75 -28.72 12.81
C GLN A 106 -11.28 -29.66 11.70
N ALA A 107 -12.13 -29.89 10.70
CA ALA A 107 -11.78 -30.73 9.56
C ALA A 107 -10.52 -30.17 8.90
N PRO A 108 -9.54 -31.03 8.54
CA PRO A 108 -8.29 -30.60 7.94
C PRO A 108 -8.55 -29.80 6.68
N SER A 109 -7.97 -28.60 6.62
CA SER A 109 -8.07 -27.67 5.50
C SER A 109 -7.71 -28.39 4.20
N PRO A 110 -8.51 -28.25 3.13
CA PRO A 110 -8.15 -28.83 1.85
C PRO A 110 -6.80 -28.24 1.38
N PRO A 111 -5.92 -29.08 0.79
CA PRO A 111 -4.60 -28.63 0.34
C PRO A 111 -4.75 -27.49 -0.69
N PRO A 112 -3.81 -26.52 -0.70
CA PRO A 112 -3.88 -25.38 -1.59
C PRO A 112 -3.88 -25.84 -3.05
N PHE A 113 -4.94 -25.47 -3.76
CA PHE A 113 -5.10 -25.75 -5.19
C PHE A 113 -4.10 -24.87 -5.96
N SER A 114 -3.01 -25.48 -6.41
CA SER A 114 -2.02 -24.81 -7.25
C SER A 114 -2.54 -24.77 -8.68
N ILE A 115 -3.14 -23.64 -9.08
CA ILE A 115 -3.53 -23.44 -10.47
C ILE A 115 -2.25 -23.12 -11.26
N PRO A 116 -1.83 -23.95 -12.23
CA PRO A 116 -0.71 -23.62 -13.08
C PRO A 116 -1.07 -22.40 -13.92
N ILE A 117 -0.47 -21.25 -13.59
CA ILE A 117 -0.57 -20.04 -14.40
C ILE A 117 0.31 -20.26 -15.64
N SER A 118 -0.27 -20.93 -16.65
CA SER A 118 0.30 -20.94 -17.99
C SER A 118 0.06 -19.55 -18.58
N LEU A 119 1.06 -18.68 -18.46
CA LEU A 119 1.09 -17.40 -19.17
C LEU A 119 1.17 -17.70 -20.67
N PRO A 120 0.16 -17.34 -21.48
CA PRO A 120 0.22 -17.55 -22.91
C PRO A 120 1.40 -16.76 -23.47
N HIS A 121 2.36 -17.52 -24.00
CA HIS A 121 3.50 -17.00 -24.73
C HIS A 121 2.99 -16.31 -26.00
N ASN A 122 3.30 -15.02 -26.14
CA ASN A 122 3.14 -14.22 -27.35
C ASN A 122 1.75 -14.26 -28.02
N PHE A 123 0.91 -13.29 -27.67
CA PHE A 123 -0.08 -12.83 -28.63
C PHE A 123 0.68 -12.14 -29.78
N PRO A 124 0.57 -12.61 -31.03
CA PRO A 124 1.09 -11.86 -32.16
C PRO A 124 0.38 -10.51 -32.17
N ILE A 125 1.16 -9.43 -32.13
CA ILE A 125 0.66 -8.09 -32.36
C ILE A 125 0.17 -8.08 -33.80
N ILE A 126 -1.15 -8.23 -33.99
CA ILE A 126 -1.80 -8.00 -35.27
C ILE A 126 -1.81 -6.48 -35.43
N THR A 127 -0.67 -5.91 -35.85
CA THR A 127 -0.66 -4.55 -36.36
C THR A 127 -1.37 -4.63 -37.70
N SER A 128 -2.70 -4.49 -37.67
CA SER A 128 -3.49 -4.12 -38.84
C SER A 128 -3.09 -2.70 -39.23
N GLN A 129 -1.89 -2.55 -39.78
CA GLN A 129 -1.55 -1.37 -40.55
C GLN A 129 -2.29 -1.55 -41.88
N PRO A 130 -3.33 -0.76 -42.18
CA PRO A 130 -3.87 -0.73 -43.53
C PRO A 130 -2.77 -0.14 -44.41
N SER A 131 -2.01 -1.01 -45.08
CA SER A 131 -1.28 -0.59 -46.27
C SER A 131 -2.32 -0.27 -47.34
N SER A 132 -2.90 0.93 -47.24
CA SER A 132 -3.63 1.56 -48.32
C SER A 132 -2.59 2.02 -49.34
N THR A 133 -2.02 1.06 -50.05
CA THR A 133 -1.37 1.33 -51.33
C THR A 133 -2.49 1.39 -52.34
N ILE A 134 -3.03 2.58 -52.55
CA ILE A 134 -3.92 2.88 -53.66
C ILE A 134 -3.15 2.50 -54.93
N PRO A 135 -3.56 1.47 -55.69
CA PRO A 135 -2.91 1.18 -56.96
C PRO A 135 -3.18 2.35 -57.89
N ILE A 136 -2.10 2.98 -58.35
CA ILE A 136 -2.15 3.97 -59.43
C ILE A 136 -2.90 3.30 -60.60
N PRO A 137 -4.01 3.87 -61.10
CA PRO A 137 -4.71 3.31 -62.24
C PRO A 137 -3.74 3.29 -63.42
N THR A 138 -3.47 2.09 -63.91
CA THR A 138 -2.63 1.84 -65.08
C THR A 138 -3.23 2.61 -66.27
N PRO A 139 -2.42 3.28 -67.10
CA PRO A 139 -2.91 4.08 -68.20
C PRO A 139 -3.81 3.26 -69.13
N ILE A 140 -5.01 3.79 -69.32
CA ILE A 140 -6.03 3.38 -70.27
C ILE A 140 -5.43 3.57 -71.66
N PHE A 141 -4.81 2.55 -72.25
CA PHE A 141 -4.75 2.32 -73.70
C PHE A 141 -3.93 1.04 -73.98
N PHE A 142 -4.62 -0.10 -74.02
CA PHE A 142 -4.18 -1.24 -74.82
C PHE A 142 -5.41 -1.86 -75.47
N GLU A 143 -5.67 -1.47 -76.72
CA GLU A 143 -6.65 -2.11 -77.58
C GLU A 143 -6.16 -3.53 -77.91
N ALA A 144 -6.72 -4.53 -77.22
CA ALA A 144 -6.69 -5.91 -77.66
C ALA A 144 -8.10 -6.28 -78.10
N THR A 145 -8.33 -6.24 -79.42
CA THR A 145 -9.52 -6.77 -80.09
C THR A 145 -9.71 -8.23 -79.71
N THR A 146 -10.55 -8.50 -78.71
CA THR A 146 -10.96 -9.85 -78.32
C THR A 146 -12.28 -10.14 -79.00
N THR A 147 -12.22 -10.99 -80.03
CA THR A 147 -13.37 -11.53 -80.75
C THR A 147 -14.38 -12.14 -79.78
N ILE A 148 -15.51 -11.44 -79.55
CA ILE A 148 -16.68 -11.97 -78.87
C ILE A 148 -17.36 -12.94 -79.85
N THR A 149 -17.01 -14.22 -79.76
CA THR A 149 -17.84 -15.29 -80.31
C THR A 149 -19.01 -15.49 -79.34
N GLY A 150 -20.00 -14.61 -79.47
CA GLY A 150 -21.24 -14.64 -78.71
C GLY A 150 -22.07 -15.86 -79.09
N CYS A 151 -22.14 -16.85 -78.19
CA CYS A 151 -23.29 -17.75 -78.05
C CYS A 151 -23.27 -18.53 -76.73
N CYS A 152 -22.89 -17.88 -75.62
CA CYS A 152 -23.25 -18.42 -74.30
C CYS A 152 -24.70 -18.03 -74.04
N SER A 153 -25.61 -18.96 -74.34
CA SER A 153 -27.03 -18.92 -73.95
C SER A 153 -27.20 -18.30 -72.55
N ALA A 154 -28.18 -17.42 -72.34
CA ALA A 154 -28.50 -16.76 -71.06
C ALA A 154 -28.47 -17.72 -69.84
N LYS A 155 -28.73 -19.01 -70.08
CA LYS A 155 -28.58 -20.11 -69.12
C LYS A 155 -27.19 -20.20 -68.47
N CYS A 156 -26.10 -19.99 -69.22
CA CYS A 156 -24.73 -20.11 -68.69
C CYS A 156 -24.37 -18.95 -67.75
N GLN A 157 -24.81 -17.72 -68.04
CA GLN A 157 -24.61 -16.58 -67.14
C GLN A 157 -25.38 -16.76 -65.83
N HIS A 158 -26.61 -17.27 -65.89
CA HIS A 158 -27.41 -17.55 -64.70
C HIS A 158 -26.72 -18.54 -63.76
N VAL A 159 -26.17 -19.65 -64.28
CA VAL A 159 -25.46 -20.66 -63.46
C VAL A 159 -24.21 -20.06 -62.79
N LYS A 160 -23.42 -19.27 -63.52
CA LYS A 160 -22.24 -18.59 -62.93
C LYS A 160 -22.63 -17.60 -61.84
N HIS A 161 -23.69 -16.82 -62.07
CA HIS A 161 -24.19 -15.88 -61.09
C HIS A 161 -24.69 -16.60 -59.83
N GLN A 162 -25.46 -17.69 -60.01
CA GLN A 162 -25.95 -18.50 -58.90
C GLN A 162 -24.81 -19.08 -58.05
N ALA A 163 -23.77 -19.65 -58.69
CA ALA A 163 -22.60 -20.18 -57.97
C ALA A 163 -21.87 -19.08 -57.17
N SER A 164 -21.67 -17.90 -57.77
CA SER A 164 -21.04 -16.75 -57.11
C SER A 164 -21.87 -16.25 -55.92
N VAL A 165 -23.20 -16.22 -56.05
CA VAL A 165 -24.10 -15.86 -54.94
C VAL A 165 -24.01 -16.89 -53.83
N SER A 166 -24.01 -18.19 -54.14
CA SER A 166 -23.86 -19.25 -53.14
C SER A 166 -22.52 -19.21 -52.40
N GLU A 167 -21.42 -18.94 -53.10
CA GLU A 167 -20.09 -18.77 -52.50
C GLU A 167 -20.08 -17.60 -51.51
N ARG A 168 -20.59 -16.43 -51.92
CA ARG A 168 -20.70 -15.25 -51.04
C ARG A 168 -21.58 -15.49 -49.82
N LEU A 169 -22.67 -16.25 -49.96
CA LEU A 169 -23.54 -16.61 -48.84
C LEU A 169 -22.82 -17.50 -47.82
N ASN A 170 -22.05 -18.50 -48.29
CA ASN A 170 -21.25 -19.35 -47.42
C ASN A 170 -20.15 -18.55 -46.69
N GLU A 171 -19.51 -17.62 -47.40
CA GLU A 171 -18.50 -16.73 -46.82
C GLU A 171 -19.11 -15.83 -45.72
N LEU A 172 -20.25 -15.18 -46.01
CA LEU A 172 -20.99 -14.37 -45.03
C LEU A 172 -21.43 -15.20 -43.81
N GLN A 173 -21.86 -16.44 -44.02
CA GLN A 173 -22.20 -17.34 -42.92
C GLN A 173 -20.98 -17.65 -42.04
N GLY A 174 -19.81 -17.83 -42.65
CA GLY A 174 -18.54 -17.98 -41.93
C GLY A 174 -18.19 -16.75 -41.10
N TYR A 175 -18.33 -15.55 -41.67
CA TYR A 175 -18.10 -14.30 -40.95
C TYR A 175 -19.05 -14.11 -39.77
N LEU A 176 -20.34 -14.42 -39.93
CA LEU A 176 -21.33 -14.31 -38.85
C LEU A 176 -21.02 -15.27 -37.68
N ALA A 177 -20.58 -16.50 -37.99
CA ALA A 177 -20.17 -17.45 -36.96
C ALA A 177 -18.91 -16.98 -36.21
N LEU A 178 -17.95 -16.39 -36.92
CA LEU A 178 -16.76 -15.79 -36.32
C LEU A 178 -17.11 -14.60 -35.43
N GLU A 179 -17.97 -13.69 -35.89
CA GLU A 179 -18.44 -12.54 -35.12
C GLU A 179 -19.14 -12.97 -33.84
N SER A 180 -20.03 -13.97 -33.92
CA SER A 180 -20.72 -14.53 -32.76
C SER A 180 -19.72 -15.07 -31.73
N ARG A 181 -18.70 -15.80 -32.18
CA ARG A 181 -17.63 -16.29 -31.31
C ARG A 181 -16.86 -15.15 -30.62
N VAL A 182 -16.58 -14.07 -31.34
CA VAL A 182 -15.88 -12.89 -30.77
C VAL A 182 -16.74 -12.19 -29.72
N MET A 183 -18.05 -12.07 -29.94
CA MET A 183 -18.97 -11.50 -28.95
C MET A 183 -19.00 -12.33 -27.67
N ASP A 184 -19.04 -13.66 -27.77
CA ASP A 184 -19.02 -14.57 -26.62
C ASP A 184 -17.70 -14.46 -25.84
N GLU A 185 -16.56 -14.44 -26.54
CA GLU A 185 -15.26 -14.25 -25.90
C GLU A 185 -15.15 -12.89 -25.21
N LEU A 186 -15.67 -11.83 -25.83
CA LEU A 186 -15.70 -10.49 -25.24
C LEU A 186 -16.57 -10.46 -23.97
N ALA A 187 -17.73 -11.11 -23.99
CA ALA A 187 -18.59 -11.23 -22.82
C ALA A 187 -17.88 -11.98 -21.68
N LEU A 188 -17.20 -13.08 -21.99
CA LEU A 188 -16.40 -13.83 -21.01
C LEU A 188 -15.27 -12.98 -20.43
N LYS A 189 -14.50 -12.28 -21.26
CA LYS A 189 -13.42 -11.38 -20.78
C LYS A 189 -13.97 -10.25 -19.92
N THR A 190 -15.13 -9.71 -20.27
CA THR A 190 -15.81 -8.67 -19.48
C THR A 190 -16.18 -9.17 -18.09
N THR A 191 -16.74 -10.38 -17.97
CA THR A 191 -17.06 -10.96 -16.66
C THR A 191 -15.81 -11.23 -15.83
N GLN A 192 -14.74 -11.76 -16.44
CA GLN A 192 -13.46 -11.98 -15.77
C GLN A 192 -12.87 -10.67 -15.23
N LEU A 193 -12.88 -9.60 -16.04
CA LEU A 193 -12.37 -8.28 -15.64
C LEU A 193 -13.19 -7.70 -14.48
N LYS A 194 -14.53 -7.86 -14.51
CA LYS A 194 -15.41 -7.44 -13.40
C LYS A 194 -15.06 -8.18 -12.11
N THR A 195 -14.87 -9.50 -12.16
CA THR A 195 -14.46 -10.28 -10.98
C THR A 195 -13.10 -9.84 -10.44
N GLN A 196 -12.12 -9.60 -11.31
CA GLN A 196 -10.80 -9.10 -10.89
C GLN A 196 -10.89 -7.70 -10.25
N THR A 197 -11.71 -6.82 -10.81
CA THR A 197 -11.95 -5.48 -10.25
C THR A 197 -12.52 -5.56 -8.83
N LEU A 198 -13.48 -6.45 -8.59
CA LEU A 198 -14.04 -6.66 -7.25
C LEU A 198 -13.00 -7.19 -6.27
N LYS A 199 -12.18 -8.17 -6.67
CA LYS A 199 -11.09 -8.70 -5.83
C LYS A 199 -10.07 -7.62 -5.48
N LEU A 200 -9.70 -6.78 -6.46
CA LEU A 200 -8.76 -5.68 -6.25
C LEU A 200 -9.32 -4.66 -5.25
N ASN A 201 -10.59 -4.26 -5.41
CA ASN A 201 -11.25 -3.35 -4.49
C ASN A 201 -11.34 -3.91 -3.07
N GLN A 202 -11.58 -5.22 -2.93
CA GLN A 202 -11.60 -5.89 -1.63
C GLN A 202 -10.21 -5.90 -0.98
N ALA A 203 -9.17 -6.32 -1.71
CA ALA A 203 -7.79 -6.31 -1.22
C ALA A 203 -7.33 -4.90 -0.83
N ASN A 204 -7.76 -3.87 -1.55
CA ASN A 204 -7.43 -2.48 -1.21
C ASN A 204 -8.06 -2.04 0.11
N LYS A 205 -9.30 -2.47 0.42
CA LYS A 205 -9.94 -2.21 1.71
C LYS A 205 -9.19 -2.89 2.87
N GLU A 206 -8.75 -4.14 2.66
CA GLU A 206 -7.96 -4.88 3.65
C GLU A 206 -6.60 -4.22 3.90
N LEU A 207 -5.96 -3.71 2.85
CA LEU A 207 -4.70 -2.95 2.97
C LEU A 207 -4.89 -1.69 3.82
N GLU A 208 -5.94 -0.90 3.56
CA GLU A 208 -6.23 0.30 4.37
C GLU A 208 -6.54 -0.03 5.83
N ALA A 209 -7.24 -1.14 6.09
CA ALA A 209 -7.47 -1.63 7.46
C ALA A 209 -6.16 -1.98 8.18
N LEU A 210 -5.28 -2.76 7.53
CA LEU A 210 -3.96 -3.12 8.06
C LEU A 210 -3.06 -1.89 8.26
N ARG A 211 -3.16 -0.90 7.37
CA ARG A 211 -2.43 0.37 7.51
C ARG A 211 -2.89 1.14 8.75
N SER A 212 -4.20 1.16 9.00
CA SER A 212 -4.77 1.76 10.22
C SER A 212 -4.28 1.04 11.48
N GLU A 213 -4.34 -0.30 11.50
CA GLU A 213 -3.85 -1.10 12.63
C GLU A 213 -2.36 -0.86 12.91
N ARG A 214 -1.53 -0.81 11.85
CA ARG A 214 -0.11 -0.46 11.98
C ARG A 214 0.09 0.92 12.61
N SER A 215 -0.75 1.90 12.28
CA SER A 215 -0.68 3.25 12.87
C SER A 215 -0.97 3.21 14.37
N VAL A 216 -1.96 2.42 14.80
CA VAL A 216 -2.28 2.21 16.22
C VAL A 216 -1.09 1.57 16.95
N VAL A 217 -0.53 0.49 16.42
CA VAL A 217 0.65 -0.18 17.00
C VAL A 217 1.83 0.78 17.11
N LYS A 218 2.10 1.57 16.07
CA LYS A 218 3.17 2.58 16.06
C LYS A 218 2.99 3.62 17.17
N SER A 219 1.76 4.11 17.37
CA SER A 219 1.43 5.03 18.47
C SER A 219 1.67 4.39 19.84
N SER A 220 1.19 3.17 20.05
CA SER A 220 1.41 2.42 21.29
C SER A 220 2.89 2.20 21.61
N VAL A 221 3.71 1.87 20.61
CA VAL A 221 5.17 1.74 20.78
C VAL A 221 5.80 3.08 21.19
N GLY A 222 5.38 4.19 20.57
CA GLY A 222 5.80 5.53 20.96
C GLY A 222 5.46 5.87 22.42
N ASN A 223 4.25 5.53 22.87
CA ASN A 223 3.82 5.75 24.25
C ASN A 223 4.66 4.93 25.25
N VAL A 224 4.88 3.64 24.96
CA VAL A 224 5.74 2.78 25.80
C VAL A 224 7.16 3.32 25.85
N HIS A 225 7.71 3.74 24.71
CA HIS A 225 9.04 4.34 24.65
C HIS A 225 9.13 5.60 25.51
N SER A 226 8.13 6.49 25.44
CA SER A 226 8.06 7.69 26.29
C SER A 226 8.02 7.35 27.78
N ILE A 227 7.21 6.36 28.18
CA ILE A 227 7.12 5.94 29.58
C ILE A 227 8.48 5.39 30.07
N LEU A 228 9.14 4.55 29.28
CA LEU A 228 10.45 4.01 29.62
C LEU A 228 11.52 5.11 29.72
N LEU A 229 11.50 6.08 28.81
CA LEU A 229 12.42 7.21 28.84
C LEU A 229 12.21 8.08 30.09
N HIS A 230 10.95 8.39 30.42
CA HIS A 230 10.60 9.12 31.65
C HIS A 230 11.02 8.37 32.92
N LEU A 231 10.86 7.05 32.95
CA LEU A 231 11.32 6.23 34.08
C LEU A 231 12.85 6.30 34.21
N LEU A 232 13.59 6.11 33.12
CA LEU A 232 15.05 6.21 33.13
C LEU A 232 15.53 7.57 33.66
N GLU A 233 14.93 8.66 33.18
CA GLU A 233 15.27 10.02 33.63
C GLU A 233 14.94 10.23 35.12
N ALA A 234 13.82 9.70 35.60
CA ALA A 234 13.46 9.75 37.01
C ALA A 234 14.44 8.94 37.88
N TYR A 235 14.84 7.74 37.44
CA TYR A 235 15.74 6.87 38.19
C TYR A 235 17.19 7.38 38.19
N ASP A 236 17.65 8.05 37.14
CA ASP A 236 18.99 8.66 37.11
C ASP A 236 19.18 9.65 38.27
N SER A 237 18.14 10.44 38.60
CA SER A 237 18.18 11.36 39.74
C SER A 237 18.31 10.62 41.08
N VAL A 238 17.54 9.55 41.28
CA VAL A 238 17.56 8.73 42.50
C VAL A 238 18.89 8.00 42.63
N LEU A 239 19.36 7.37 41.55
CA LEU A 239 20.63 6.66 41.49
C LEU A 239 21.78 7.63 41.77
N THR A 240 21.76 8.81 41.15
CA THR A 240 22.75 9.88 41.39
C THR A 240 22.75 10.33 42.85
N ILE A 241 21.59 10.55 43.46
CA ILE A 241 21.47 10.93 44.88
C ILE A 241 22.02 9.82 45.78
N LEU A 242 21.66 8.56 45.53
CA LEU A 242 22.09 7.41 46.33
C LEU A 242 23.61 7.24 46.30
N VAL A 243 24.20 7.33 45.10
CA VAL A 243 25.65 7.26 44.90
C VAL A 243 26.35 8.41 45.62
N ARG A 244 25.85 9.66 45.48
CA ARG A 244 26.42 10.82 46.18
C ARG A 244 26.38 10.68 47.70
N HIS A 245 25.24 10.24 48.24
CA HIS A 245 25.08 10.01 49.69
C HIS A 245 26.06 8.95 50.19
N HIS A 246 26.15 7.80 49.50
CA HIS A 246 27.07 6.73 49.88
C HIS A 246 28.54 7.18 49.81
N LEU A 247 28.92 7.92 48.77
CA LEU A 247 30.27 8.49 48.66
C LEU A 247 30.56 9.44 49.82
N ALA A 248 29.61 10.33 50.14
CA ALA A 248 29.75 11.27 51.25
C ALA A 248 29.93 10.55 52.60
N GLU A 249 29.15 9.50 52.86
CA GLU A 249 29.31 8.70 54.09
C GLU A 249 30.65 7.95 54.15
N LYS A 250 31.10 7.38 53.02
CA LYS A 250 32.38 6.65 52.96
C LYS A 250 33.59 7.57 53.04
N LEU A 251 33.50 8.79 52.51
CA LEU A 251 34.58 9.78 52.54
C LEU A 251 34.63 10.59 53.84
N ARG A 252 33.51 10.68 54.58
CA ARG A 252 33.43 11.47 55.83
C ARG A 252 34.52 11.12 56.86
N PRO A 253 34.82 9.84 57.18
CA PRO A 253 35.88 9.52 58.13
C PRO A 253 37.28 9.92 57.64
N ALA A 254 37.56 9.78 56.34
CA ALA A 254 38.83 10.18 55.76
C ALA A 254 39.00 11.71 55.81
N LEU A 255 37.95 12.46 55.50
CA LEU A 255 37.94 13.92 55.61
C LEU A 255 38.08 14.40 57.05
N ASP A 256 37.49 13.71 58.04
CA ASP A 256 37.63 14.03 59.47
C ASP A 256 39.04 13.75 60.01
N ILE A 257 39.70 12.68 59.51
CA ILE A 257 41.11 12.44 59.79
C ILE A 257 41.98 13.53 59.16
N LEU A 258 41.72 13.89 57.91
CA LEU A 258 42.47 14.96 57.23
C LEU A 258 42.32 16.31 57.93
N SER A 259 41.11 16.69 58.36
CA SER A 259 40.87 17.94 59.09
C SER A 259 41.57 17.97 60.46
N ARG A 260 41.69 16.81 61.12
CA ARG A 260 42.47 16.67 62.36
C ARG A 260 43.98 16.78 62.12
N ILE A 261 44.48 16.24 61.01
CA ILE A 261 45.89 16.37 60.62
C ILE A 261 46.20 17.81 60.20
N GLU A 262 45.21 18.50 59.63
CA GLU A 262 45.26 19.94 59.30
C GLU A 262 45.19 20.86 60.54
N GLY A 263 45.41 20.32 61.74
CA GLY A 263 45.87 21.09 62.91
C GLY A 263 47.30 21.63 62.78
N VAL A 264 47.88 21.69 61.58
CA VAL A 264 49.25 22.14 61.32
C VAL A 264 49.29 23.02 60.07
N THR A 265 48.60 24.15 60.09
CA THR A 265 49.13 25.51 59.78
C THR A 265 48.00 26.47 59.44
N GLU A 266 47.62 27.34 60.39
CA GLU A 266 47.45 28.78 60.12
C GLU A 266 47.28 29.55 61.44
N SER A 267 48.42 29.78 62.10
CA SER A 267 48.62 30.98 62.90
C SER A 267 48.65 32.15 61.92
N VAL A 268 47.48 32.62 61.47
CA VAL A 268 47.35 33.90 60.79
C VAL A 268 47.71 34.97 61.81
N VAL A 269 48.97 35.38 61.78
CA VAL A 269 49.41 36.68 62.28
C VAL A 269 48.48 37.70 61.63
N SER A 270 47.60 38.29 62.45
CA SER A 270 46.76 39.39 62.02
C SER A 270 47.68 40.49 61.47
N PRO A 271 47.52 40.94 60.21
CA PRO A 271 48.27 42.10 59.73
C PRO A 271 47.89 43.29 60.61
N GLN A 272 48.88 43.71 61.38
CA GLN A 272 48.84 44.82 62.29
C GLN A 272 48.58 46.12 61.51
N HIS A 273 47.39 46.67 61.73
CA HIS A 273 47.11 48.10 61.92
C HIS A 273 48.02 49.10 61.17
N GLY A 274 47.50 49.65 60.09
CA GLY A 274 47.78 51.01 59.60
C GLY A 274 46.54 51.40 58.79
N GLY A 275 45.64 52.27 59.27
CA GLY A 275 45.94 53.63 59.70
C GLY A 275 45.87 54.52 58.47
N GLU A 276 44.68 55.02 58.14
CA GLU A 276 44.48 56.35 57.56
C GLU A 276 42.98 56.68 57.45
N GLU A 277 42.56 57.60 58.32
CA GLU A 277 41.32 58.36 58.22
C GLU A 277 41.32 59.19 56.93
N LYS A 278 40.22 59.15 56.16
CA LYS A 278 39.85 60.26 55.28
C LYS A 278 38.43 60.74 55.57
N LYS A 279 38.37 61.82 56.36
CA LYS A 279 37.33 62.85 56.33
C LYS A 279 37.19 63.41 54.91
N THR A 280 35.95 63.54 54.44
CA THR A 280 35.40 64.68 53.67
C THR A 280 33.97 64.29 53.25
N SER A 281 32.93 64.82 53.89
CA SER A 281 32.26 66.09 53.57
C SER A 281 31.75 66.17 52.12
N SER A 282 30.48 65.86 51.87
CA SER A 282 29.40 66.85 51.69
C SER A 282 28.13 66.19 51.17
#